data_AF-A0A3C1RIT0-F1
#
_entry.id   AF-A0A3C1RIT0-F1
#
_cell.length_a   1.000
_cell.length_b   1.000
_cell.length_c   1.000
_cell.angle_alpha   90.00
_cell.angle_beta   90.00
_cell.angle_gamma   90.00
#
_symmetry.space_group_name_H-M   'P 1'
#
loop_
_entity.id
_entity.type
_entity.pdbx_description
1 polymer ?
#
loop_
_entity_poly.entity_id
_entity_poly.type
_entity_poly.pdbx_seq_one_letter_code
_entity_poly.pdbx_strand_id
1 'polypeptide(L)'
;MVRWIARNSACIIVVKKTHKVKNNVVTAKNKRILFLSKMYAGSKHDKSILDEEGWSFPTGITVHEDSGFEGYAQKRVKIKRPVKKPKGK
;
A
#
# COMPACT_ATOMS: atom_id res chain seq x y z
N MET A 1 -8.58 -53.46 1.79
CA MET A 1 -7.23 -52.88 1.62
C MET A 1 -7.42 -51.47 1.07
N VAL A 2 -7.44 -50.44 1.92
CA VAL A 2 -7.69 -49.03 1.49
C VAL A 2 -6.49 -48.19 1.88
N ARG A 3 -5.80 -47.66 0.87
CA ARG A 3 -4.54 -46.93 1.00
C ARG A 3 -4.84 -45.44 1.09
N TRP A 4 -4.57 -44.84 2.24
CA TRP A 4 -4.65 -43.38 2.43
C TRP A 4 -3.47 -42.70 1.71
N ILE A 5 -3.77 -41.77 0.81
CA ILE A 5 -2.78 -40.88 0.21
C ILE A 5 -2.64 -39.66 1.13
N ALA A 6 -1.53 -39.58 1.86
CA ALA A 6 -1.16 -38.42 2.63
C ALA A 6 -0.92 -37.23 1.66
N ARG A 7 -1.74 -36.19 1.76
CA ARG A 7 -1.51 -34.92 1.06
C ARG A 7 -0.35 -34.20 1.74
N ASN A 8 0.82 -34.18 1.09
CA ASN A 8 1.93 -33.32 1.47
C ASN A 8 1.48 -31.85 1.41
N SER A 9 1.14 -31.30 2.57
CA SER A 9 0.97 -29.85 2.73
C SER A 9 2.38 -29.27 2.85
N ALA A 10 2.92 -28.77 1.73
CA ALA A 10 4.18 -28.04 1.76
C ALA A 10 4.03 -26.86 2.72
N CYS A 11 4.75 -26.91 3.84
CA CYS A 11 4.88 -25.80 4.76
C CYS A 11 5.61 -24.67 4.02
N ILE A 12 4.86 -23.70 3.52
CA ILE A 12 5.43 -22.48 2.93
C ILE A 12 5.94 -21.65 4.11
N ILE A 13 7.24 -21.74 4.40
CA ILE A 13 7.90 -20.84 5.33
C ILE A 13 7.90 -19.45 4.69
N VAL A 14 6.92 -18.62 5.05
CA VAL A 14 6.90 -17.20 4.69
C VAL A 14 7.98 -16.51 5.52
N VAL A 15 9.21 -16.46 5.00
CA VAL A 15 10.27 -15.63 5.56
C VAL A 15 9.82 -14.17 5.48
N LYS A 16 9.54 -13.58 6.65
CA LYS A 16 9.14 -12.18 6.77
C LYS A 16 10.32 -11.29 6.38
N LYS A 17 10.30 -10.77 5.14
CA LYS A 17 11.31 -9.81 4.68
C LYS A 17 11.30 -8.59 5.60
N THR A 18 12.43 -8.33 6.26
CA THR A 18 12.59 -7.16 7.11
C THR A 18 12.86 -5.95 6.22
N HIS A 19 11.81 -5.20 5.89
CA HIS A 19 11.97 -3.92 5.20
C HIS A 19 12.73 -2.96 6.12
N LYS A 20 14.01 -2.73 5.85
CA LYS A 20 14.82 -1.77 6.62
C LYS A 20 14.45 -0.33 6.28
N VAL A 21 14.13 -0.09 4.99
CA VAL A 21 13.89 1.25 4.45
C VAL A 21 12.73 1.18 3.44
N LYS A 22 11.94 2.26 3.34
CA LYS A 22 10.88 2.46 2.37
C LYS A 22 10.83 3.89 1.86
N ASN A 23 10.25 4.08 0.68
CA ASN A 23 9.98 5.38 0.07
C ASN A 23 8.50 5.43 -0.36
N ASN A 24 7.90 6.61 -0.27
CA ASN A 24 6.60 6.90 -0.86
C ASN A 24 6.81 7.48 -2.26
N VAL A 25 6.00 7.03 -3.21
CA VAL A 25 6.11 7.41 -4.61
C VAL A 25 4.75 7.92 -5.09
N VAL A 26 4.75 9.02 -5.84
CA VAL A 26 3.59 9.41 -6.64
C VAL A 26 3.84 8.99 -8.07
N THR A 27 2.85 8.30 -8.64
CA THR A 27 2.88 7.94 -10.05
C THR A 27 1.70 8.52 -10.79
N ALA A 28 1.94 8.92 -12.03
CA ALA A 28 0.89 9.22 -12.99
C ALA A 28 0.33 7.92 -13.59
N LYS A 29 -0.88 8.00 -14.17
CA LYS A 29 -1.55 6.86 -14.81
C LYS A 29 -0.73 6.22 -15.95
N ASN A 30 0.18 6.98 -16.56
CA ASN A 30 1.11 6.51 -17.58
C ASN A 30 2.40 5.89 -17.00
N LYS A 31 2.39 5.47 -15.72
CA LYS A 31 3.53 4.86 -15.01
C LYS A 31 4.74 5.77 -14.86
N ARG A 32 4.59 7.09 -15.07
CA ARG A 32 5.67 8.06 -14.79
C ARG A 32 5.73 8.37 -13.30
N ILE A 33 6.92 8.36 -12.74
CA ILE A 33 7.17 8.79 -11.36
C ILE A 33 7.11 10.32 -11.34
N LEU A 34 6.13 10.86 -10.64
CA LEU A 34 5.97 12.31 -10.44
C LEU A 34 6.76 12.80 -9.22
N PHE A 35 6.92 11.93 -8.22
CA PHE A 35 7.62 12.25 -6.99
C PHE A 35 8.16 11.00 -6.31
N LEU A 36 9.29 11.15 -5.63
CA LEU A 36 9.91 10.14 -4.78
C LEU A 36 10.29 10.80 -3.45
N SER A 37 9.76 10.28 -2.34
CA SER A 37 10.06 10.79 -1.00
C SER A 37 11.48 10.45 -0.57
N LYS A 38 11.92 11.07 0.54
CA LYS A 38 13.13 10.62 1.26
C LYS A 38 13.00 9.16 1.72
N MET A 39 14.13 8.59 2.08
CA MET A 39 14.20 7.25 2.67
C MET A 39 13.72 7.29 4.12
N TYR A 40 12.72 6.47 4.43
CA TYR A 40 12.17 6.33 5.78
C TYR A 40 12.37 4.91 6.29
N ALA A 41 12.44 4.75 7.62
CA ALA A 41 12.49 3.43 8.23
C ALA A 41 11.25 2.60 7.84
N GLY A 42 11.44 1.30 7.56
CA GLY A 42 10.34 0.42 7.16
C GLY A 42 9.22 0.31 8.21
N SER A 43 9.54 0.56 9.48
CA SER A 43 8.57 0.62 10.59
C SER A 43 7.60 1.81 10.52
N LYS A 44 7.90 2.85 9.74
CA LYS A 44 7.34 4.19 9.96
C LYS A 44 5.85 4.41 9.65
N HIS A 45 5.02 3.53 9.14
CA HIS A 45 3.67 3.90 8.64
C HIS A 45 3.63 5.01 7.56
N ASP A 46 2.87 4.75 6.52
CA ASP A 46 2.89 5.58 5.31
C ASP A 46 2.15 6.90 5.50
N LYS A 47 1.16 6.93 6.41
CA LYS A 47 0.47 8.16 6.84
C LYS A 47 1.42 9.20 7.45
N SER A 48 2.23 8.80 8.44
CA SER A 48 3.15 9.72 9.11
C SER A 48 4.18 10.33 8.17
N ILE A 49 4.59 9.56 7.14
CA ILE A 49 5.49 10.06 6.10
C ILE A 49 4.82 11.16 5.27
N LEU A 50 3.55 10.99 4.90
CA LEU A 50 2.83 12.02 4.14
C LEU A 50 2.56 13.28 4.98
N ASP A 51 2.28 13.11 6.27
CA ASP A 51 2.09 14.23 7.20
C ASP A 51 3.38 15.06 7.32
N GLU A 52 4.55 14.41 7.44
CA GLU A 52 5.86 15.08 7.52
C GLU A 52 6.31 15.73 6.21
N GLU A 53 6.02 15.12 5.07
CA GLU A 53 6.37 15.69 3.76
C GLU A 53 5.45 16.87 3.35
N GLY A 54 4.36 17.12 4.09
CA GLY A 54 3.50 18.29 3.90
C GLY A 54 2.76 18.32 2.56
N TRP A 55 2.40 17.15 2.02
CA TRP A 55 1.84 17.05 0.66
C TRP A 55 0.53 17.82 0.48
N SER A 56 0.50 18.65 -0.56
CA SER A 56 -0.70 19.35 -1.04
C SER A 56 -0.89 19.07 -2.52
N PHE A 57 -2.05 18.53 -2.88
CA PHE A 57 -2.40 18.36 -4.28
C PHE A 57 -3.23 19.55 -4.80
N PRO A 58 -3.13 19.86 -6.11
CA PRO A 58 -4.01 20.84 -6.74
C PRO A 58 -5.49 20.41 -6.64
N THR A 59 -6.37 21.39 -6.56
CA THR A 59 -7.82 21.14 -6.42
C THR A 59 -8.37 20.49 -7.69
N GLY A 60 -9.24 19.50 -7.54
CA GLY A 60 -9.97 18.88 -8.66
C GLY A 60 -9.29 17.66 -9.30
N ILE A 61 -8.10 17.26 -8.83
CA ILE A 61 -7.48 16.01 -9.29
C ILE A 61 -8.10 14.78 -8.59
N THR A 62 -8.00 13.63 -9.25
CA THR A 62 -8.33 12.34 -8.65
C THR A 62 -7.05 11.62 -8.24
N VAL A 63 -6.90 11.37 -6.95
CA VAL A 63 -5.77 10.63 -6.39
C VAL A 63 -6.24 9.21 -6.07
N HIS A 64 -5.44 8.24 -6.49
CA HIS A 64 -5.63 6.83 -6.15
C HIS A 64 -4.70 6.51 -4.98
N GLU A 65 -5.28 6.20 -3.82
CA GLU A 65 -4.53 5.88 -2.60
C GLU A 65 -4.68 4.39 -2.27
N ASP A 66 -3.64 3.83 -1.67
CA ASP A 66 -3.71 2.51 -1.03
C ASP A 66 -4.39 2.60 0.34
N SER A 67 -4.89 1.48 0.87
CA SER A 67 -5.52 1.42 2.20
C SER A 67 -4.56 1.80 3.34
N GLY A 68 -3.25 1.74 3.13
CA GLY A 68 -2.25 2.16 4.10
C GLY A 68 -2.25 3.67 4.40
N PHE A 69 -2.95 4.47 3.60
CA PHE A 69 -3.13 5.92 3.78
C PHE A 69 -4.51 6.27 4.38
N GLU A 70 -5.24 5.27 4.88
CA GLU A 70 -6.52 5.49 5.54
C GLU A 70 -6.36 6.42 6.75
N GLY A 71 -7.25 7.42 6.84
CA GLY A 71 -7.19 8.46 7.86
C GLY A 71 -6.28 9.64 7.56
N TYR A 72 -5.64 9.70 6.39
CA TYR A 72 -5.10 10.94 5.83
C TYR A 72 -6.22 11.67 5.08
N ALA A 73 -6.42 12.96 5.40
CA ALA A 73 -7.54 13.76 4.90
C ALA A 73 -7.02 14.95 4.10
N GLN A 74 -6.93 14.79 2.78
CA GLN A 74 -6.58 15.89 1.89
C GLN A 74 -7.81 16.72 1.57
N LYS A 75 -7.80 17.97 2.02
CA LYS A 75 -8.85 18.92 1.66
C LYS A 75 -8.78 19.19 0.15
N ARG A 76 -9.93 19.10 -0.53
CA ARG A 76 -10.13 19.50 -1.95
C ARG A 76 -9.64 18.52 -3.04
N VAL A 77 -9.44 17.24 -2.70
CA VAL A 77 -9.03 16.19 -3.64
C VAL A 77 -10.09 15.08 -3.72
N LYS A 78 -10.32 14.52 -4.92
CA LYS A 78 -11.15 13.32 -5.06
C LYS A 78 -10.29 12.08 -4.79
N ILE A 79 -10.44 11.47 -3.63
CA ILE A 79 -9.70 10.25 -3.24
C ILE A 79 -10.46 9.01 -3.72
N LYS A 80 -9.79 8.11 -4.44
CA LYS A 80 -10.28 6.77 -4.78
C LYS A 80 -9.43 5.73 -4.06
N ARG A 81 -10.06 4.94 -3.19
CA ARG A 81 -9.42 3.83 -2.47
C ARG A 81 -9.93 2.48 -2.99
N PRO A 82 -9.08 1.44 -3.03
CA PRO A 82 -9.53 0.09 -3.32
C PRO A 82 -10.47 -0.39 -2.21
N VAL A 83 -11.66 -0.83 -2.58
CA VAL A 83 -12.61 -1.43 -1.64
C VAL A 83 -12.27 -2.91 -1.51
N LYS A 84 -12.20 -3.41 -0.27
CA LYS A 84 -11.98 -4.83 0.01
C LYS A 84 -13.11 -5.64 -0.65
N LYS A 85 -12.75 -6.71 -1.38
CA LYS A 85 -13.76 -7.59 -1.97
C LYS A 85 -14.66 -8.17 -0.86
N PRO A 86 -15.99 -8.17 -1.04
CA PRO A 86 -16.89 -8.81 -0.09
C PRO A 86 -16.58 -10.31 -0.05
N LYS A 87 -16.56 -10.89 1.16
CA LYS A 87 -16.41 -12.34 1.33
C LYS A 87 -17.78 -12.98 1.08
N GLY A 88 -17.89 -13.88 0.11
CA GLY A 88 -19.02 -14.81 -0.02
C GLY A 88 -20.08 -14.48 -1.10
N LYS A 89 -19.67 -14.20 -2.33
CA LYS A 89 -20.47 -14.57 -3.52
C LYS A 89 -19.60 -15.40 -4.45
#